data_AF-A0A0D6MHU9-F1
#
_entry.id   AF-A0A0D6MHU9-F1
#
_cell.length_a   1.000
_cell.length_b   1.000
_cell.length_c   1.000
_cell.angle_alpha   90.00
_cell.angle_beta   90.00
_cell.angle_gamma   90.00
#
_symmetry.space_group_name_H-M   'P 1'
#
loop_
_entity.id
_entity.type
_entity.pdbx_description
1 polymer ?
#
loop_
_entity_poly.entity_id
_entity_poly.type
_entity_poly.pdbx_seq_one_letter_code
_entity_poly.pdbx_strand_id
1 'polypeptide(L)'
;MAPVASACTKGLSFREPSGVLRIVAENGPRDRPGTQASQSSFEERLMTAERRAGVSSLSETGGNAGRKGSDGLSRQDFTALGLVFRLGTELVSALVVGVAIGYGLDRWLGHRPLFLVTFSLLGGVAGVMNVWRFASKAGPN
;
A
#
# COMPACT_ATOMS: atom_id res chain seq x y z
N MET A 1 72.66 4.88 14.37
CA MET A 1 73.25 4.37 13.10
C MET A 1 72.94 2.89 13.07
N ALA A 2 72.12 2.43 12.12
CA ALA A 2 71.61 1.04 12.05
C ALA A 2 72.76 0.01 12.03
N PRO A 3 72.54 -1.19 12.61
CA PRO A 3 72.15 -2.33 11.76
C PRO A 3 71.03 -3.20 12.38
N VAL A 4 70.05 -3.63 11.58
CA VAL A 4 69.94 -4.88 10.79
C VAL A 4 69.70 -6.12 11.67
N ALA A 5 68.66 -6.87 11.27
CA ALA A 5 68.28 -8.24 11.67
C ALA A 5 67.61 -8.37 13.04
N SER A 6 66.67 -9.28 13.27
CA SER A 6 65.87 -10.16 12.43
C SER A 6 65.04 -10.93 13.45
N ALA A 7 63.71 -10.84 13.40
CA ALA A 7 62.83 -11.89 13.90
C ALA A 7 61.43 -11.65 13.30
N CYS A 8 61.03 -12.41 12.27
CA CYS A 8 60.24 -13.63 12.45
C CYS A 8 58.97 -13.32 13.28
N THR A 9 57.74 -13.29 12.77
CA THR A 9 57.15 -14.20 11.78
C THR A 9 55.77 -13.68 11.32
N LYS A 10 55.44 -14.05 10.06
CA LYS A 10 54.10 -14.31 9.51
C LYS A 10 53.06 -13.18 9.51
N GLY A 11 52.80 -12.67 8.31
CA GLY A 11 51.53 -12.03 8.01
C GLY A 11 51.47 -11.26 6.70
N LEU A 12 51.96 -11.84 5.60
CA LEU A 12 51.62 -11.51 4.20
C LEU A 12 51.24 -10.05 3.90
N SER A 13 52.23 -9.15 3.77
CA SER A 13 52.02 -7.89 3.04
C SER A 13 52.76 -7.96 1.72
N PHE A 14 52.12 -8.61 0.75
CA PHE A 14 52.52 -8.55 -0.65
C PHE A 14 52.35 -7.11 -1.14
N ARG A 15 53.45 -6.53 -1.62
CA ARG A 15 53.53 -5.19 -2.21
C ARG A 15 52.99 -5.27 -3.64
N GLU A 16 51.74 -4.87 -3.87
CA GLU A 16 51.22 -4.67 -5.23
C GLU A 16 51.80 -3.36 -5.84
N PRO A 17 52.38 -3.41 -7.05
CA PRO A 17 52.86 -2.25 -7.80
C PRO A 17 51.82 -1.81 -8.86
N SER A 18 50.55 -1.70 -8.48
CA SER A 18 49.45 -1.35 -9.39
C SER A 18 48.52 -0.38 -8.67
N GLY A 19 48.50 0.87 -9.12
CA GLY A 19 47.79 1.99 -8.50
C GLY A 19 46.27 1.79 -8.39
N VAL A 20 45.85 1.06 -7.35
CA VAL A 20 44.45 0.91 -6.95
C VAL A 20 44.34 1.33 -5.49
N LEU A 21 43.73 2.50 -5.29
CA LEU A 21 43.38 3.05 -3.99
C LEU A 21 42.44 2.08 -3.26
N ARG A 22 42.95 1.29 -2.33
CA ARG A 22 42.11 0.59 -1.35
C ARG A 22 41.88 1.52 -0.16
N ILE A 23 40.67 2.09 -0.10
CA ILE A 23 40.15 2.65 1.14
C ILE A 23 39.98 1.48 2.11
N VAL A 24 40.98 1.31 2.99
CA VAL A 24 40.83 0.53 4.22
C VAL A 24 39.96 1.39 5.14
N ALA A 25 38.64 1.20 5.07
CA ALA A 25 37.74 1.65 6.10
C ALA A 25 37.77 0.60 7.22
N GLU A 26 38.66 0.82 8.18
CA GLU A 26 38.56 0.21 9.50
C GLU A 26 37.20 0.65 10.11
N ASN A 27 36.30 -0.30 10.33
CA ASN A 27 35.18 -0.11 11.25
C ASN A 27 34.92 -1.44 11.96
N GLY A 28 35.59 -1.62 13.09
CA GLY A 28 34.98 -2.39 14.17
C GLY A 28 33.78 -1.60 14.69
N PRO A 29 32.63 -2.26 14.93
CA PRO A 29 32.45 -2.84 16.24
C PRO A 29 31.97 -4.29 16.16
N ARG A 30 32.62 -5.17 16.93
CA ARG A 30 31.98 -6.40 17.37
C ARG A 30 30.95 -6.02 18.43
N ASP A 31 29.72 -5.79 18.00
CA ASP A 31 28.57 -5.82 18.89
C ASP A 31 27.68 -6.99 18.49
N ARG A 32 27.62 -8.00 19.38
CA ARG A 32 26.49 -8.92 19.43
C ARG A 32 25.49 -8.37 20.44
N PRO A 33 24.33 -7.87 20.00
CA PRO A 33 23.13 -7.90 20.82
C PRO A 33 22.02 -8.64 20.09
N GLY A 34 21.50 -9.67 20.75
CA GLY A 34 20.26 -10.30 20.35
C GLY A 34 19.10 -9.30 20.33
N THR A 35 18.06 -9.67 19.59
CA THR A 35 16.69 -9.16 19.77
C THR A 35 16.34 -7.76 19.24
N GLN A 36 17.30 -6.89 18.87
CA GLN A 36 16.93 -5.49 18.51
C GLN A 36 16.88 -5.15 17.00
N ALA A 37 17.54 -5.90 16.11
CA ALA A 37 17.54 -5.61 14.67
C ALA A 37 16.22 -5.93 13.94
N SER A 38 15.39 -6.81 14.51
CA SER A 38 14.08 -7.12 13.95
C SER A 38 13.19 -5.88 14.01
N GLN A 39 13.15 -5.19 15.16
CA GLN A 39 12.29 -4.03 15.34
C GLN A 39 12.69 -2.87 14.42
N SER A 40 13.98 -2.53 14.27
CA SER A 40 14.38 -1.46 13.34
C SER A 40 14.06 -1.79 11.87
N SER A 41 14.13 -3.06 11.47
CA SER A 41 13.70 -3.50 10.13
C SER A 41 12.17 -3.48 9.96
N PHE A 42 11.43 -3.74 11.04
CA PHE A 42 9.97 -3.63 11.06
C PHE A 42 9.53 -2.17 11.06
N GLU A 43 10.19 -1.29 11.82
CA GLU A 43 10.00 0.17 11.82
C GLU A 43 10.34 0.77 10.45
N GLU A 44 11.36 0.29 9.76
CA GLU A 44 11.66 0.71 8.38
C GLU A 44 10.59 0.24 7.38
N ARG A 45 10.06 -0.99 7.56
CA ARG A 45 8.94 -1.51 6.77
C ARG A 45 7.60 -0.83 7.13
N LEU A 46 7.38 -0.48 8.39
CA LEU A 46 6.25 0.30 8.87
C LEU A 46 6.34 1.72 8.32
N MET A 47 7.48 2.40 8.44
CA MET A 47 7.71 3.73 7.89
C MET A 47 7.55 3.74 6.37
N THR A 48 7.97 2.68 5.68
CA THR A 48 7.75 2.51 4.22
C THR A 48 6.28 2.25 3.88
N ALA A 49 5.53 1.55 4.73
CA ALA A 49 4.09 1.32 4.57
C ALA A 49 3.26 2.57 4.93
N GLU A 50 3.64 3.27 5.99
CA GLU A 50 3.01 4.48 6.50
C GLU A 50 3.23 5.66 5.56
N ARG A 51 4.44 5.84 5.00
CA ARG A 51 4.70 6.86 3.97
C ARG A 51 3.91 6.61 2.68
N ARG A 52 3.46 5.36 2.43
CA ARG A 52 2.52 5.02 1.35
C ARG A 52 1.06 5.20 1.76
N ALA A 53 0.72 4.95 3.03
CA ALA A 53 -0.62 5.14 3.57
C ALA A 53 -0.96 6.62 3.83
N GLY A 54 0.03 7.44 4.19
CA GLY A 54 -0.09 8.86 4.53
C GLY A 54 -0.31 9.79 3.34
N VAL A 55 -0.13 9.30 2.10
CA VAL A 55 -0.49 10.00 0.84
C VAL A 55 -1.99 9.81 0.52
N SER A 56 -2.78 9.30 1.47
CA SER A 56 -4.24 9.19 1.37
C SER A 56 -4.97 10.39 1.98
N SER A 57 -4.28 11.33 2.63
CA SER A 57 -4.92 12.35 3.47
C SER A 57 -5.36 13.63 2.75
N LEU A 58 -5.15 13.77 1.44
CA LEU A 58 -5.46 15.01 0.73
C LEU A 58 -6.19 14.90 -0.62
N SER A 59 -6.59 13.72 -1.09
CA SER A 59 -7.38 13.62 -2.33
C SER A 59 -8.81 13.14 -2.05
N GLU A 60 -9.57 14.09 -1.53
CA GLU A 60 -10.91 14.47 -2.02
C GLU A 60 -12.00 13.37 -2.06
N THR A 61 -12.87 13.43 -1.05
CA THR A 61 -14.30 13.73 -1.23
C THR A 61 -14.86 13.51 -2.64
N GLY A 62 -15.55 12.38 -2.86
CA GLY A 62 -16.80 12.29 -3.63
C GLY A 62 -17.00 13.17 -4.87
N GLY A 63 -16.00 13.32 -5.74
CA GLY A 63 -16.07 14.22 -6.88
C GLY A 63 -15.67 13.53 -8.19
N ASN A 64 -16.63 13.42 -9.11
CA ASN A 64 -16.39 13.28 -10.54
C ASN A 64 -15.97 11.89 -11.07
N ALA A 65 -16.85 10.90 -10.90
CA ALA A 65 -16.83 9.67 -11.69
C ALA A 65 -17.18 9.99 -13.14
N GLY A 66 -16.16 10.28 -13.95
CA GLY A 66 -16.27 10.35 -15.40
C GLY A 66 -15.87 11.70 -15.97
N ARG A 67 -14.56 11.98 -15.99
CA ARG A 67 -13.83 12.68 -17.08
C ARG A 67 -12.41 12.98 -16.66
N LYS A 68 -11.45 12.21 -17.18
CA LYS A 68 -10.23 12.62 -17.90
C LYS A 68 -9.46 11.32 -18.17
N GLY A 69 -9.34 10.87 -19.41
CA GLY A 69 -8.59 11.59 -20.44
C GLY A 69 -7.16 11.09 -20.34
N SER A 70 -6.90 10.06 -21.11
CA SER A 70 -5.65 9.32 -21.27
C SER A 70 -4.48 10.24 -21.61
N ASP A 71 -3.57 10.44 -20.65
CA ASP A 71 -2.20 10.93 -20.84
C ASP A 71 -1.33 10.34 -19.72
N GLY A 72 -0.37 9.48 -20.07
CA GLY A 72 0.71 8.95 -19.20
C GLY A 72 0.31 8.48 -17.79
N LEU A 73 -0.20 7.25 -17.65
CA LEU A 73 -0.67 6.71 -16.36
C LEU A 73 0.50 6.43 -15.39
N SER A 74 0.64 7.28 -14.38
CA SER A 74 1.66 7.16 -13.34
C SER A 74 1.23 6.09 -12.32
N ARG A 75 2.18 5.47 -11.61
CA ARG A 75 1.87 4.42 -10.59
C ARG A 75 0.90 4.89 -9.49
N GLN A 76 0.89 6.19 -9.21
CA GLN A 76 -0.05 6.83 -8.28
C GLN A 76 -1.48 6.81 -8.82
N ASP A 77 -1.66 7.04 -10.12
CA ASP A 77 -2.97 7.00 -10.78
C ASP A 77 -3.56 5.58 -10.76
N PHE A 78 -2.75 4.54 -10.98
CA PHE A 78 -3.19 3.15 -10.85
C PHE A 78 -3.72 2.83 -9.44
N THR A 79 -3.12 3.43 -8.41
CA THR A 79 -3.54 3.23 -7.01
C THR A 79 -4.85 3.97 -6.72
N ALA A 80 -4.99 5.21 -7.19
CA ALA A 80 -6.22 5.99 -7.09
C ALA A 80 -7.38 5.33 -7.86
N LEU A 81 -7.13 4.86 -9.08
CA LEU A 81 -8.11 4.11 -9.88
C LEU A 81 -8.57 2.85 -9.15
N GLY A 82 -7.64 2.06 -8.60
CA GLY A 82 -7.99 0.85 -7.85
C GLY A 82 -8.91 1.12 -6.65
N LEU A 83 -8.72 2.23 -5.96
CA LEU A 83 -9.60 2.67 -4.87
C LEU A 83 -11.00 3.01 -5.39
N VAL A 84 -11.09 3.84 -6.43
CA VAL A 84 -12.37 4.25 -7.03
C VAL A 84 -13.14 3.04 -7.58
N PHE A 85 -12.45 2.12 -8.25
CA PHE A 85 -13.08 0.88 -8.73
C PHE A 85 -13.63 0.05 -7.60
N ARG A 86 -12.89 -0.11 -6.50
CA ARG A 86 -13.39 -0.87 -5.34
C ARG A 86 -14.66 -0.25 -4.77
N LEU A 87 -14.66 1.06 -4.54
CA LEU A 87 -15.83 1.79 -4.04
C LEU A 87 -17.01 1.66 -5.01
N GLY A 88 -16.74 1.78 -6.31
CA GLY A 88 -17.73 1.58 -7.36
C GLY A 88 -18.30 0.16 -7.37
N THR A 89 -17.47 -0.87 -7.24
CA THR A 89 -17.91 -2.27 -7.24
C THR A 89 -18.76 -2.62 -6.01
N GLU A 90 -18.48 -2.05 -4.85
CA GLU A 90 -19.31 -2.22 -3.65
C GLU A 90 -20.71 -1.62 -3.88
N LEU A 91 -20.80 -0.43 -4.48
CA LEU A 91 -22.09 0.20 -4.81
C LEU A 91 -22.85 -0.58 -5.88
N VAL A 92 -22.18 -0.94 -6.98
CA VAL A 92 -22.79 -1.65 -8.10
C VAL A 92 -23.24 -3.05 -7.69
N SER A 93 -22.44 -3.77 -6.90
CA SER A 93 -22.82 -5.12 -6.43
C SER A 93 -24.06 -5.08 -5.54
N ALA A 94 -24.13 -4.16 -4.58
CA ALA A 94 -25.30 -4.00 -3.72
C ALA A 94 -26.57 -3.64 -4.52
N LEU A 95 -26.44 -2.75 -5.51
CA LEU A 95 -27.55 -2.37 -6.38
C LEU A 95 -28.02 -3.55 -7.25
N VAL A 96 -27.10 -4.29 -7.87
CA VAL A 96 -27.42 -5.46 -8.70
C VAL A 96 -28.15 -6.52 -7.88
N VAL A 97 -27.69 -6.79 -6.65
CA VAL A 97 -28.35 -7.73 -5.75
C VAL A 97 -29.76 -7.25 -5.37
N GLY A 98 -29.91 -5.97 -5.01
CA GLY A 98 -31.22 -5.38 -4.70
C GLY A 98 -32.20 -5.46 -5.87
N VAL A 99 -31.77 -5.11 -7.07
CA VAL A 99 -32.59 -5.20 -8.29
C VAL A 99 -32.92 -6.65 -8.63
N ALA A 100 -31.97 -7.57 -8.52
CA ALA A 100 -32.22 -8.99 -8.80
C ALA A 100 -33.28 -9.58 -7.85
N ILE A 101 -33.17 -9.28 -6.55
CA ILE A 101 -34.14 -9.72 -5.54
C ILE A 101 -35.50 -9.06 -5.78
N GLY A 102 -35.52 -7.73 -5.97
CA GLY A 102 -36.75 -6.98 -6.23
C GLY A 102 -37.48 -7.44 -7.50
N TYR A 103 -36.74 -7.74 -8.56
CA TYR A 103 -37.29 -8.27 -9.82
C TYR A 103 -37.88 -9.67 -9.64
N GLY A 104 -37.19 -10.55 -8.90
CA GLY A 104 -37.70 -11.88 -8.58
C GLY A 104 -39.00 -11.82 -7.78
N LEU A 105 -39.06 -10.95 -6.77
CA LEU A 105 -40.24 -10.72 -5.93
C LEU A 105 -41.41 -10.13 -6.74
N ASP A 106 -41.17 -9.09 -7.53
CA ASP A 106 -42.22 -8.49 -8.38
C ASP A 106 -42.83 -9.53 -9.33
N ARG A 107 -42.01 -10.45 -9.88
CA ARG A 107 -42.48 -11.50 -10.78
C ARG A 107 -43.33 -12.57 -10.07
N TRP A 108 -42.97 -12.90 -8.83
CA TRP A 108 -43.66 -13.92 -8.03
C TRP A 108 -44.98 -13.42 -7.45
N LEU A 109 -45.01 -12.17 -7.00
CA LEU A 109 -46.16 -11.57 -6.33
C LEU A 109 -47.15 -10.91 -7.30
N GLY A 110 -46.75 -10.67 -8.56
CA GLY A 110 -47.60 -10.01 -9.56
C GLY A 110 -47.97 -8.56 -9.19
N HIS A 111 -47.29 -8.00 -8.18
CA HIS A 111 -47.47 -6.64 -7.74
C HIS A 111 -46.79 -5.69 -8.74
N ARG A 112 -47.32 -4.45 -8.81
CA ARG A 112 -46.69 -3.33 -9.55
C ARG A 112 -45.22 -3.19 -9.14
N PRO A 113 -44.34 -2.51 -9.92
CA PRO A 113 -42.89 -2.41 -9.68
C PRO A 113 -42.50 -1.66 -8.39
N LEU A 114 -43.03 -2.11 -7.26
CA LEU A 114 -42.94 -1.55 -5.93
C LEU A 114 -41.82 -2.24 -5.15
N PHE A 115 -41.67 -3.56 -5.28
CA PHE A 115 -40.55 -4.26 -4.64
C PHE A 115 -39.26 -3.96 -5.37
N LEU A 116 -39.25 -3.87 -6.71
CA LEU A 116 -38.06 -3.44 -7.44
C LEU A 116 -37.60 -2.04 -7.00
N VAL A 117 -38.52 -1.07 -6.90
CA VAL A 117 -38.16 0.29 -6.42
C VAL A 117 -37.66 0.25 -4.98
N THR A 118 -38.38 -0.41 -4.09
CA THR A 118 -38.01 -0.47 -2.66
C THR A 118 -36.67 -1.18 -2.45
N PHE A 119 -36.45 -2.33 -3.07
CA PHE A 119 -35.20 -3.08 -2.95
C PHE A 119 -34.03 -2.41 -3.68
N SER A 120 -34.27 -1.70 -4.78
CA SER A 120 -33.24 -0.88 -5.44
C SER A 120 -32.78 0.25 -4.51
N LEU A 121 -33.71 0.95 -3.86
CA LEU A 121 -33.38 1.97 -2.87
C LEU A 121 -32.64 1.36 -1.67
N LEU A 122 -33.12 0.23 -1.15
CA LEU A 122 -32.49 -0.45 -0.02
C LEU A 122 -31.08 -0.96 -0.37
N GLY A 123 -30.89 -1.50 -1.58
CA GLY A 123 -29.59 -1.91 -2.11
C GLY A 123 -28.64 -0.73 -2.28
N GLY A 124 -29.14 0.42 -2.76
CA GLY A 124 -28.37 1.66 -2.82
C GLY A 124 -27.95 2.15 -1.44
N VAL A 125 -28.87 2.18 -0.46
CA VAL A 125 -28.57 2.53 0.93
C VAL A 125 -27.53 1.58 1.53
N ALA A 126 -27.68 0.27 1.34
CA ALA A 126 -26.73 -0.73 1.80
C ALA A 126 -25.33 -0.53 1.18
N GLY A 127 -25.27 -0.24 -0.12
CA GLY A 127 -24.02 0.08 -0.82
C GLY A 127 -23.34 1.32 -0.22
N VAL A 128 -24.09 2.41 -0.04
CA VAL A 128 -23.56 3.65 0.55
C VAL A 128 -23.09 3.42 1.99
N MET A 129 -23.81 2.63 2.78
CA MET A 129 -23.40 2.26 4.14
C MET A 129 -22.10 1.46 4.16
N ASN A 130 -21.88 0.55 3.19
CA ASN A 130 -20.62 -0.18 3.06
C ASN A 130 -19.44 0.73 2.71
N VAL A 131 -19.65 1.65 1.76
CA VAL A 131 -18.65 2.67 1.39
C VAL A 131 -18.32 3.58 2.57
N TRP A 132 -19.33 4.05 3.30
CA TRP A 132 -19.13 4.94 4.44
C TRP A 132 -18.38 4.25 5.58
N ARG A 133 -18.61 2.95 5.79
CA ARG A 133 -17.83 2.15 6.76
C ARG A 133 -16.36 2.02 6.35
N PHE A 134 -16.07 1.89 5.06
CA PHE A 134 -14.69 1.89 4.57
C PHE A 134 -14.02 3.25 4.78
N ALA A 135 -14.72 4.34 4.41
CA ALA A 135 -14.23 5.71 4.59
C ALA A 135 -14.03 6.07 6.07
N SER A 136 -14.95 5.68 6.95
CA SER A 136 -14.89 5.98 8.38
C SER A 136 -13.73 5.29 9.09
N LYS A 137 -13.32 4.09 8.63
CA LYS A 137 -12.13 3.40 9.14
C LYS A 137 -10.81 3.99 8.64
N ALA A 138 -10.85 4.84 7.62
CA ALA A 138 -9.69 5.52 7.08
C ALA A 138 -9.48 6.92 7.69
N GLY A 139 -10.40 7.40 8.54
CA GLY A 139 -10.27 8.67 9.26
C GLY A 139 -9.24 8.56 10.40
N PRO A 140 -8.28 9.50 10.52
CA PRO A 140 -7.29 9.47 11.58
C PRO A 140 -7.96 9.71 12.94
N ASN A 141 -7.78 8.75 13.85
CA ASN A 141 -8.10 8.87 15.27
C ASN A 141 -6.84 9.21 16.07
#